data_AF-A0A537YYS8-F1
#
_entry.id   AF-A0A537YYS8-F1
#
_cell.length_a   1.000
_cell.length_b   1.000
_cell.length_c   1.000
_cell.angle_alpha   90.00
_cell.angle_beta   90.00
_cell.angle_gamma   90.00
#
_symmetry.space_group_name_H-M   'P 1'
#
loop_
_entity.id
_entity.type
_entity.pdbx_description
1 polymer ?
#
loop_
_entity_poly.entity_id
_entity_poly.type
_entity_poly.pdbx_seq_one_letter_code
_entity_poly.pdbx_strand_id
1 'polypeptide(L)' 'MSQVKVTQVRSVIGRPEDQKDTVRRLGLRHMHDSVIKEDRPDIRGMIAKVRHLVTVEELGGGAKRRSNREGEG' A
#
# COMPACT_ATOMS: atom_id res chain seq x y z
N MET A 1 10.44 -1.42 14.42
CA MET A 1 9.11 -1.29 13.80
C MET A 1 9.32 -0.67 12.43
N SER A 2 9.09 -1.43 11.36
CA SER A 2 9.12 -0.86 10.01
C SER A 2 7.84 -0.06 9.79
N GLN A 3 7.94 1.06 9.10
CA GLN A 3 6.80 1.88 8.72
C GLN A 3 6.64 1.85 7.22
N VAL A 4 5.40 2.01 6.75
CA VAL A 4 5.07 2.14 5.35
C VAL A 4 4.32 3.45 5.13
N LYS A 5 4.74 4.22 4.14
CA LYS A 5 4.01 5.36 3.64
C LYS A 5 3.11 4.88 2.51
N VAL A 6 1.82 5.11 2.66
CA VAL A 6 0.80 4.77 1.66
C VAL A 6 0.28 6.07 1.08
N THR A 7 0.30 6.19 -0.24
CA THR A 7 -0.17 7.37 -0.98
C THR A 7 -1.28 6.98 -1.94
N GLN A 8 -2.40 7.69 -1.93
CA GLN A 8 -3.46 7.46 -2.91
C GLN A 8 -3.08 8.06 -4.27
N VAL A 9 -2.86 7.22 -5.28
CA VAL A 9 -2.48 7.67 -6.63
C VAL A 9 -3.64 7.63 -7.63
N ARG A 10 -4.71 6.91 -7.33
CA ARG A 10 -5.92 6.87 -8.15
C ARG A 10 -7.18 7.11 -7.34
N SER A 11 -8.16 7.75 -7.98
CA SER A 11 -9.46 8.03 -7.37
C SER A 11 -10.24 6.74 -7.05
N VAL A 12 -10.98 6.79 -5.94
CA VAL A 12 -11.94 5.76 -5.52
C VAL A 12 -13.34 5.96 -6.10
N ILE A 13 -13.57 7.03 -6.87
CA ILE A 13 -14.85 7.28 -7.54
C ILE A 13 -15.12 6.13 -8.53
N GLY A 14 -16.36 5.63 -8.54
CA GLY A 14 -16.76 4.48 -9.37
C GLY A 14 -16.18 3.13 -8.91
N ARG A 15 -15.46 3.07 -7.78
CA ARG A 15 -15.00 1.80 -7.20
C ARG A 15 -16.06 1.17 -6.29
N PRO A 16 -16.04 -0.17 -6.15
CA PRO A 16 -16.85 -0.88 -5.15
C PRO A 16 -16.72 -0.27 -3.74
N GLU A 17 -17.80 -0.36 -2.95
CA GLU A 17 -17.87 0.23 -1.60
C GLU A 17 -16.81 -0.34 -0.66
N ASP A 18 -16.52 -1.63 -0.78
CA ASP A 18 -15.52 -2.31 0.03
C ASP A 18 -14.09 -1.76 -0.20
N GLN A 19 -13.77 -1.33 -1.42
CA GLN A 19 -12.51 -0.64 -1.73
C GLN A 19 -12.49 0.78 -1.18
N LYS A 20 -13.61 1.51 -1.32
CA LYS A 20 -13.76 2.87 -0.75
C LYS A 20 -13.54 2.84 0.77
N ASP A 21 -14.15 1.88 1.45
CA ASP A 21 -14.03 1.72 2.90
C ASP A 21 -12.62 1.31 3.31
N THR A 22 -11.96 0.45 2.51
CA THR A 22 -10.56 0.08 2.77
C THR A 22 -9.64 1.30 2.70
N VAL A 23 -9.78 2.14 1.66
CA VAL A 23 -8.99 3.38 1.51
C VAL A 23 -9.26 4.36 2.66
N ARG A 24 -10.52 4.52 3.07
CA ARG A 24 -10.91 5.35 4.22
C ARG A 24 -10.34 4.83 5.54
N ARG A 25 -10.37 3.51 5.77
CA ARG A 25 -9.80 2.85 6.97
C ARG A 25 -8.28 2.98 7.04
N LEU A 26 -7.61 2.99 5.89
CA LEU A 26 -6.17 3.32 5.81
C LEU A 26 -5.90 4.77 6.22
N GLY A 27 -6.90 5.65 6.16
CA GLY A 27 -6.80 7.07 6.52
C GLY A 27 -6.62 8.00 5.33
N LEU A 28 -6.80 7.50 4.11
CA LEU A 28 -6.66 8.28 2.87
C LEU A 28 -8.01 8.91 2.52
N ARG A 29 -8.08 10.24 2.53
CA ARG A 29 -9.34 10.98 2.31
C ARG A 29 -9.38 11.68 0.95
N HIS A 30 -8.23 12.10 0.43
CA HIS A 30 -8.12 12.88 -0.79
C HIS A 30 -7.14 12.27 -1.79
N MET A 31 -7.25 12.66 -3.06
CA MET A 31 -6.28 12.28 -4.08
C MET A 31 -4.89 12.81 -3.70
N HIS A 32 -3.85 11.99 -3.88
CA HIS A 32 -2.46 12.28 -3.48
C HIS A 32 -2.23 12.46 -1.97
N ASP A 33 -3.24 12.17 -1.15
CA ASP A 33 -3.09 12.09 0.29
C ASP A 33 -2.13 10.94 0.66
N SER A 34 -1.35 11.14 1.71
CA SER A 34 -0.35 10.17 2.14
C SER A 34 -0.35 10.00 3.65
N VAL A 35 -0.28 8.75 4.10
CA VAL A 35 -0.35 8.40 5.51
C VAL A 35 0.77 7.42 5.84
N ILE A 36 1.41 7.62 6.99
CA ILE A 36 2.41 6.69 7.51
C ILE A 36 1.70 5.73 8.45
N LYS A 37 1.89 4.43 8.22
CA LYS A 37 1.37 3.36 9.06
C LYS A 37 2.48 2.42 9.47
N GLU A 38 2.28 1.74 10.60
CA GLU A 38 3.14 0.64 10.99
C GLU A 38 2.98 -0.53 10.02
N ASP A 39 4.09 -1.19 9.73
CA ASP A 39 4.11 -2.38 8.90
C ASP A 39 3.54 -3.59 9.64
N ARG A 40 2.22 -3.68 9.65
CA ARG A 40 1.46 -4.78 10.23
C ARG A 40 0.85 -5.65 9.13
N PRO A 41 0.72 -6.98 9.35
CA PRO A 41 0.08 -7.88 8.37
C PRO A 41 -1.34 -7.44 8.02
N ASP A 42 -2.09 -6.91 8.99
CA ASP A 42 -3.44 -6.37 8.77
C ASP A 42 -3.45 -5.20 7.76
N ILE A 43 -2.50 -4.28 7.92
CA ILE A 43 -2.34 -3.12 7.02
C ILE A 43 -1.90 -3.57 5.64
N ARG A 44 -0.94 -4.52 5.55
CA ARG A 44 -0.52 -5.11 4.27
C ARG A 44 -1.66 -5.80 3.55
N GLY A 45 -2.55 -6.50 4.26
CA GLY A 45 -3.74 -7.12 3.68
C GLY A 45 -4.70 -6.10 3.07
N MET A 46 -4.97 -5.01 3.80
CA MET A 46 -5.79 -3.90 3.30
C MET A 46 -5.16 -3.24 2.07
N ILE A 47 -3.85 -2.95 2.11
CA ILE A 47 -3.10 -2.40 0.98
C ILE A 47 -3.19 -3.33 -0.23
N ALA A 48 -3.00 -4.64 -0.05
CA ALA A 48 -3.03 -5.60 -1.15
C ALA A 48 -4.37 -5.60 -1.89
N LYS A 49 -5.48 -5.41 -1.16
CA LYS A 49 -6.83 -5.28 -1.73
C LYS A 49 -6.99 -4.04 -2.63
N VAL A 50 -6.30 -2.94 -2.32
CA VAL A 50 -6.39 -1.67 -3.05
C VAL A 50 -5.07 -1.26 -3.72
N ARG A 51 -4.17 -2.22 -3.99
CA ARG A 51 -2.81 -1.99 -4.50
C ARG A 51 -2.74 -1.21 -5.81
N HIS A 52 -3.80 -1.23 -6.62
CA HIS A 52 -3.91 -0.48 -7.87
C HIS A 52 -4.36 0.96 -7.67
N LEU A 53 -4.81 1.33 -6.46
CA LEU A 53 -5.25 2.68 -6.09
C LEU A 53 -4.20 3.43 -5.28
N VAL A 54 -3.25 2.71 -4.67
CA VAL A 54 -2.25 3.26 -3.76
C VAL A 54 -0.83 2.90 -4.17
N THR A 55 0.11 3.75 -3.83
CA THR A 55 1.55 3.48 -3.88
C THR A 55 2.06 3.32 -2.45
N VAL A 56 2.97 2.36 -2.24
CA VAL A 56 3.54 2.06 -0.92
C VAL A 56 5.04 2.24 -0.96
N GLU A 57 5.57 2.93 0.05
CA GLU A 57 6.98 3.19 0.24
C GLU A 57 7.38 2.70 1.64
N GLU A 58 8.29 1.72 1.72
CA GLU A 58 8.77 1.17 3.00
C GLU A 58 9.82 2.13 3.60
N LEU A 59 9.53 2.70 4.77
CA LEU A 59 10.37 3.69 5.48
C LEU A 59 11.35 3.07 6.49
N GLY A 60 11.35 1.74 6.64
CA GLY A 60 12.18 1.04 7.62
C GLY A 60 12.68 -0.29 7.09
N GLY A 61 13.91 -0.31 6.58
CA GLY A 61 14.60 -1.53 6.19
C GLY A 61 15.33 -1.36 4.87
N GLY A 62 16.55 -0.83 4.94
CA GLY A 62 17.50 -0.92 3.84
C GLY A 62 17.62 -2.37 3.35
N ALA A 63 17.69 -2.52 2.03
CA ALA A 63 17.99 -3.75 1.31
C ALA A 63 16.94 -4.88 1.42
N LYS A 64 15.79 -4.73 0.73
CA LYS A 64 15.24 -5.92 0.06
C LYS A 64 16.05 -6.18 -1.21
N ARG A 65 17.12 -6.93 -0.97
CA ARG A 65 17.93 -7.65 -1.93
C ARG A 65 17.09 -8.14 -3.11
N ARG A 66 17.56 -7.81 -4.31
CA ARG A 66 17.41 -8.64 -5.50
C ARG A 66 17.66 -10.09 -5.07
N SER A 67 16.65 -10.95 -5.09
CA SER A 67 16.87 -12.39 -5.06
C SER A 67 15.66 -13.09 -5.66
N ASN A 68 15.99 -13.97 -6.60
CA ASN A 68 15.18 -14.78 -7.53
C ASN A 68 14.61 -13.99 -8.73
N ARG A 69 15.12 -14.16 -9.96
CA ARG A 69 15.41 -15.44 -10.61
C ARG A 69 16.41 -15.26 -11.78
N GLU A 70 17.68 -15.56 -11.53
CA GLU A 70 18.53 -16.27 -12.49
C GLU A 70 18.37 -17.78 -12.22
N GLY A 71 18.44 -18.59 -13.28
CA GLY A 71 18.13 -20.04 -13.29
C GLY A 71 17.16 -20.33 -14.43
N GLU A 72 17.64 -20.33 -15.67
CA GLU A 72 18.18 -21.51 -16.41
C GLU A 72 17.07 -22.49 -16.82
N GLY A 73 16.92 -22.65 -18.14
CA GLY A 73 15.96 -23.50 -18.84
C GLY A 73 15.80 -23.03 -20.27
#